data_AF-A0A921MG03-F1
#
_entry.id   AF-A0A921MG03-F1
#
_cell.length_a   1.000
_cell.length_b   1.000
_cell.length_c   1.000
_cell.angle_alpha   90.00
_cell.angle_beta   90.00
_cell.angle_gamma   90.00
#
_symmetry.space_group_name_H-M   'P 1'
#
loop_
_entity.id
_entity.type
_entity.pdbx_description
1 polymer ?
#
loop_
_entity_poly.entity_id
_entity_poly.type
_entity_poly.pdbx_seq_one_letter_code
_entity_poly.pdbx_strand_id
1 'polypeptide(L)'
;MNRSVILTCALTGAGDTAGKSEHVPVTPQEIADSGIAAARAGASVIHIHVRDPQTKQGSRDTEFYAEVARLVRASDVDPVINMTAGMGGDLVIDPENPTVSVDGTDLVNQAERLTHVEVLRPE
;
A
#
# COMPACT_ATOMS: atom_id res chain seq x y z
N MET A 1 8.81 30.32 12.63
CA MET A 1 7.75 29.47 12.04
C MET A 1 8.39 28.51 11.06
N ASN A 2 8.26 27.20 11.28
CA ASN A 2 8.69 26.20 10.31
C ASN A 2 7.71 26.21 9.13
N ARG A 3 8.23 26.36 7.91
CA ARG A 3 7.46 26.37 6.66
C ARG A 3 7.66 25.09 5.84
N SER A 4 8.44 24.15 6.34
CA SER A 4 8.61 22.85 5.69
C SER A 4 7.35 22.03 5.84
N VAL A 5 6.75 21.70 4.70
CA VAL A 5 5.53 20.88 4.62
C VAL A 5 5.95 19.43 4.41
N ILE A 6 5.38 18.52 5.20
CA ILE A 6 5.47 17.08 4.94
C ILE A 6 4.44 16.77 3.87
N LEU A 7 4.90 16.26 2.73
CA LEU A 7 4.06 15.85 1.61
C LEU A 7 4.16 14.33 1.45
N THR A 8 3.02 13.66 1.59
CA THR A 8 2.90 12.21 1.35
C THR A 8 2.29 11.96 -0.02
N CYS A 9 2.94 11.13 -0.83
CA CYS A 9 2.36 10.62 -2.08
C CYS A 9 1.84 9.19 -1.86
N ALA A 10 0.52 9.00 -1.99
CA ALA A 10 -0.09 7.67 -1.97
C ALA A 10 -0.09 7.09 -3.39
N LEU A 11 0.63 5.98 -3.57
CA LEU A 11 1.06 5.55 -4.90
C LEU A 11 -0.03 4.82 -5.70
N THR A 12 -0.71 3.86 -5.07
CA THR A 12 -1.64 2.95 -5.76
C THR A 12 -2.96 2.70 -5.03
N GLY A 13 -2.91 2.63 -3.69
CA GLY A 13 -4.07 2.28 -2.84
C GLY A 13 -4.55 0.83 -3.03
N ALA A 14 -5.63 0.47 -2.34
CA ALA A 14 -6.27 -0.86 -2.44
C ALA A 14 -7.61 -0.84 -3.21
N GLY A 15 -8.11 0.34 -3.58
CA GLY A 15 -9.39 0.44 -4.30
C GLY A 15 -9.36 -0.21 -5.68
N ASP A 16 -10.54 -0.54 -6.19
CA ASP A 16 -10.75 -1.04 -7.56
C ASP A 16 -10.57 0.10 -8.58
N THR A 17 -9.30 0.43 -8.83
CA THR A 17 -8.86 1.51 -9.71
C THR A 17 -7.93 1.04 -10.82
N ALA A 18 -7.28 -0.12 -10.67
CA ALA A 18 -6.31 -0.63 -11.64
C ALA A 18 -6.94 -1.02 -13.00
N GLY A 19 -8.25 -1.28 -13.03
CA GLY A 19 -9.01 -1.44 -14.28
C GLY A 19 -9.48 -0.12 -14.90
N LYS A 20 -9.35 1.02 -14.18
CA LYS A 20 -9.87 2.33 -14.58
C LYS A 20 -8.82 3.24 -15.21
N SER A 21 -7.53 2.98 -14.99
CA SER A 21 -6.42 3.69 -15.62
C SER A 21 -5.21 2.79 -15.74
N GLU A 22 -4.51 2.87 -16.88
CA GLU A 22 -3.24 2.17 -17.11
C GLU A 22 -2.07 2.74 -16.29
N HIS A 23 -2.24 3.91 -15.69
CA HIS A 23 -1.21 4.57 -14.88
C HIS A 23 -1.25 4.16 -13.40
N VAL A 24 -2.18 3.32 -12.98
CA VAL A 24 -2.19 2.77 -11.62
C VAL A 24 -1.07 1.72 -11.52
N PRO A 25 -0.03 1.93 -10.71
CA PRO A 25 1.07 0.98 -10.62
C PRO A 25 0.59 -0.29 -9.88
N VAL A 26 0.87 -1.46 -10.45
CA VAL A 26 0.39 -2.75 -9.95
C VAL A 26 1.55 -3.61 -9.44
N THR A 27 2.60 -3.78 -10.24
CA THR A 27 3.74 -4.61 -9.85
C THR A 27 4.60 -3.92 -8.79
N PRO A 28 5.36 -4.67 -7.97
CA PRO A 28 6.31 -4.07 -7.04
C PRO A 28 7.29 -3.10 -7.71
N GLN A 29 7.76 -3.42 -8.93
CA GLN A 29 8.62 -2.55 -9.72
C GLN A 29 7.92 -1.23 -10.09
N GLU A 30 6.70 -1.29 -10.64
CA GLU A 30 5.93 -0.09 -11.00
C GLU A 30 5.62 0.80 -9.78
N ILE A 31 5.32 0.18 -8.64
CA ILE A 31 5.05 0.89 -7.38
C ILE A 31 6.32 1.57 -6.88
N ALA A 32 7.46 0.87 -6.89
CA ALA A 32 8.75 1.44 -6.50
C ALA A 32 9.16 2.60 -7.42
N ASP A 33 9.03 2.43 -8.74
CA ASP A 33 9.33 3.47 -9.74
C ASP A 33 8.46 4.72 -9.52
N SER A 34 7.16 4.51 -9.23
CA SER A 34 6.24 5.60 -8.89
C SER A 34 6.65 6.32 -7.59
N GLY A 35 7.07 5.56 -6.57
CA GLY A 35 7.58 6.11 -5.30
C GLY A 35 8.86 6.94 -5.49
N ILE A 36 9.81 6.43 -6.29
CA ILE A 36 11.05 7.13 -6.61
C ILE A 36 10.76 8.41 -7.39
N ALA A 37 9.88 8.35 -8.38
CA ALA A 37 9.46 9.53 -9.15
C ALA A 37 8.79 10.59 -8.25
N ALA A 38 7.91 10.16 -7.33
CA ALA A 38 7.27 11.05 -6.38
C ALA A 38 8.28 11.73 -5.43
N ALA A 39 9.26 10.98 -4.93
CA ALA A 39 10.32 11.52 -4.09
C ALA A 39 11.18 12.54 -4.85
N ARG A 40 11.57 12.25 -6.10
CA ARG A 40 12.28 13.20 -6.98
C ARG A 40 11.47 14.47 -7.25
N ALA A 41 10.15 14.36 -7.29
CA ALA A 41 9.24 15.50 -7.45
C ALA A 41 9.03 16.31 -6.14
N GLY A 42 9.54 15.84 -5.00
CA GLY A 42 9.51 16.54 -3.72
C GLY A 42 8.62 15.92 -2.64
N ALA A 43 8.09 14.70 -2.83
CA ALA A 43 7.42 13.99 -1.74
C ALA A 43 8.43 13.60 -0.65
N SER A 44 8.13 13.96 0.60
CA SER A 44 8.94 13.57 1.76
C SER A 44 8.59 12.17 2.28
N VAL A 45 7.39 11.68 1.95
CA VAL A 45 6.88 10.37 2.37
C VAL A 45 6.21 9.70 1.16
N ILE A 46 6.39 8.39 1.02
CA ILE A 46 5.60 7.57 0.09
C ILE A 46 4.72 6.61 0.88
N HIS A 47 3.43 6.58 0.55
CA HIS A 47 2.46 5.67 1.17
C HIS A 47 2.19 4.47 0.26
N ILE A 48 2.46 3.29 0.79
CA ILE A 48 2.56 2.04 0.03
C ILE A 48 1.39 1.11 0.36
N HIS A 49 0.68 0.74 -0.69
CA HIS A 49 -0.09 -0.49 -0.78
C HIS A 49 0.59 -1.37 -1.83
N VAL A 50 0.37 -2.67 -1.79
CA VAL A 50 0.76 -3.59 -2.86
C VAL A 50 -0.46 -4.23 -3.49
N ARG A 51 -0.30 -4.71 -4.72
CA ARG A 51 -1.33 -5.37 -5.50
C ARG A 51 -0.82 -6.72 -5.98
N ASP A 52 -1.74 -7.64 -6.22
CA ASP A 52 -1.43 -8.89 -6.91
C ASP A 52 -1.14 -8.57 -8.39
N PRO A 53 0.05 -8.93 -8.93
CA PRO A 53 0.43 -8.62 -10.31
C PRO A 53 -0.46 -9.25 -11.39
N GLN A 54 -1.15 -10.35 -11.08
CA GLN A 54 -2.00 -11.07 -12.02
C GLN A 54 -3.43 -10.53 -11.98
N THR A 55 -3.99 -10.34 -10.79
CA THR A 55 -5.40 -9.96 -10.61
C THR A 55 -5.61 -8.45 -10.48
N LYS A 56 -4.54 -7.69 -10.21
CA LYS A 56 -4.52 -6.24 -9.93
C LYS A 56 -5.25 -5.82 -8.65
N GLN A 57 -5.81 -6.77 -7.90
CA GLN A 57 -6.47 -6.52 -6.63
C GLN A 57 -5.45 -6.14 -5.55
N GLY A 58 -5.89 -5.43 -4.51
CA GLY A 58 -5.03 -5.16 -3.36
C GLY A 58 -4.53 -6.45 -2.74
N SER A 59 -3.28 -6.45 -2.26
CA SER A 59 -2.65 -7.61 -1.61
C SER A 59 -2.04 -7.25 -0.26
N ARG A 60 -1.96 -8.26 0.63
CA ARG A 60 -1.26 -8.21 1.93
C ARG A 60 0.04 -9.03 1.92
N ASP A 61 0.50 -9.45 0.75
CA ASP A 61 1.71 -10.26 0.62
C ASP A 61 2.95 -9.48 1.05
N THR A 62 3.63 -9.99 2.09
CA THR A 62 4.82 -9.36 2.67
C THR A 62 5.97 -9.30 1.66
N GLU A 63 6.08 -10.25 0.74
CA GLU A 63 7.16 -10.27 -0.25
C GLU A 63 7.02 -9.11 -1.24
N PHE A 64 5.80 -8.74 -1.62
CA PHE A 64 5.58 -7.57 -2.47
C PHE A 64 5.96 -6.27 -1.73
N TYR A 65 5.63 -6.13 -0.45
CA TYR A 65 6.09 -4.97 0.34
C TYR A 65 7.61 -4.93 0.45
N ALA A 66 8.23 -6.10 0.69
CA ALA A 66 9.68 -6.25 0.81
C ALA A 66 10.38 -5.83 -0.48
N GLU A 67 9.86 -6.26 -1.64
CA GLU A 67 10.42 -5.92 -2.94
C GLU A 67 10.33 -4.42 -3.22
N VAL A 68 9.17 -3.78 -2.98
CA VAL A 68 9.02 -2.32 -3.14
C VAL A 68 10.02 -1.58 -2.25
N ALA A 69 10.08 -1.92 -0.96
CA ALA A 69 10.98 -1.26 -0.01
C ALA A 69 12.45 -1.43 -0.40
N ARG A 70 12.83 -2.64 -0.85
CA ARG A 70 14.19 -2.94 -1.33
C ARG A 70 14.56 -2.08 -2.54
N LEU A 71 13.65 -1.97 -3.52
CA LEU A 71 13.87 -1.19 -4.74
C LEU A 71 14.00 0.32 -4.44
N VAL A 72 13.12 0.87 -3.60
CA VAL A 72 13.18 2.28 -3.19
C VAL A 72 14.47 2.56 -2.42
N ARG A 73 14.82 1.74 -1.41
CA ARG A 73 16.04 1.91 -0.60
C ARG A 73 17.34 1.71 -1.41
N ALA A 74 17.29 1.01 -2.54
CA ALA A 74 18.44 0.85 -3.45
C ALA A 74 18.59 2.00 -4.46
N SER A 75 17.65 2.96 -4.49
CA SER A 75 17.68 4.10 -5.40
C SER A 75 18.54 5.27 -4.86
N ASP A 76 18.54 6.38 -5.59
CA ASP A 76 19.25 7.63 -5.24
C ASP A 76 18.38 8.63 -4.44
N VAL A 77 17.18 8.21 -4.00
CA VAL A 77 16.29 9.01 -3.14
C VAL A 77 16.08 8.36 -1.78
N ASP A 78 15.70 9.17 -0.80
CA ASP A 78 15.50 8.75 0.60
C ASP A 78 14.16 9.31 1.17
N PRO A 79 13.00 8.91 0.61
CA PRO A 79 11.71 9.27 1.20
C PRO A 79 11.42 8.38 2.42
N VAL A 80 10.62 8.89 3.36
CA VAL A 80 10.07 8.04 4.41
C VAL A 80 9.12 7.01 3.81
N ILE A 81 9.29 5.75 4.16
CA ILE A 81 8.44 4.65 3.70
C ILE A 81 7.30 4.41 4.71
N ASN A 82 6.08 4.78 4.32
CA ASN A 82 4.87 4.51 5.09
C ASN A 82 4.12 3.32 4.47
N MET A 83 4.08 2.18 5.16
CA MET A 83 3.34 0.99 4.72
C MET A 83 1.94 0.96 5.33
N THR A 84 0.93 0.69 4.51
CA THR A 84 -0.44 0.54 5.00
C THR A 84 -0.56 -0.60 6.01
N ALA A 85 -1.30 -0.37 7.08
CA ALA A 85 -1.80 -1.42 7.99
C ALA A 85 -3.34 -1.51 7.91
N GLY A 86 -3.95 -0.89 6.89
CA GLY A 86 -5.40 -0.77 6.76
C GLY A 86 -6.07 -2.05 6.27
N MET A 87 -5.42 -2.80 5.37
CA MET A 87 -5.97 -4.03 4.80
C MET A 87 -6.19 -5.12 5.84
N GLY A 88 -7.11 -6.07 5.57
CA GLY A 88 -7.54 -7.08 6.53
C GLY A 88 -8.46 -6.55 7.63
N GLY A 89 -8.99 -5.34 7.46
CA GLY A 89 -9.92 -4.67 8.40
C GLY A 89 -11.30 -4.36 7.83
N ASP A 90 -11.60 -4.81 6.61
CA ASP A 90 -12.83 -4.47 5.90
C ASP A 90 -13.94 -5.48 6.24
N LEU A 91 -15.04 -5.00 6.79
CA LEU A 91 -16.20 -5.80 7.17
C LEU A 91 -17.43 -5.32 6.41
N VAL A 92 -17.94 -6.16 5.51
CA VAL A 92 -19.18 -5.89 4.78
C VAL A 92 -20.27 -6.75 5.42
N ILE A 93 -21.29 -6.08 5.97
CA ILE A 93 -22.38 -6.73 6.72
C ILE A 93 -23.61 -6.86 5.82
N ASP A 94 -24.30 -7.99 5.95
CA ASP A 94 -25.61 -8.20 5.32
C ASP A 94 -26.61 -7.13 5.83
N PRO A 95 -27.21 -6.31 4.95
CA PRO A 95 -28.15 -5.27 5.34
C PRO A 95 -29.41 -5.81 6.04
N GLU A 96 -29.80 -7.06 5.76
CA GLU A 96 -30.98 -7.71 6.35
C GLU A 96 -30.62 -8.55 7.59
N ASN A 97 -29.35 -8.92 7.76
CA ASN A 97 -28.87 -9.68 8.92
C ASN A 97 -27.53 -9.16 9.46
N PRO A 98 -27.53 -8.25 10.46
CA PRO A 98 -26.34 -7.55 10.91
C PRO A 98 -25.29 -8.42 11.65
N THR A 99 -25.53 -9.73 11.74
CA THR A 99 -24.61 -10.70 12.35
C THR A 99 -23.83 -11.53 11.32
N VAL A 100 -24.13 -11.35 10.02
CA VAL A 100 -23.54 -12.10 8.92
C VAL A 100 -22.68 -11.17 8.07
N SER A 101 -21.43 -11.56 7.83
CA SER A 101 -20.55 -10.94 6.84
C SER A 101 -20.85 -11.47 5.45
N VAL A 102 -20.73 -10.63 4.43
CA VAL A 102 -20.97 -10.97 3.03
C VAL A 102 -19.72 -10.75 2.16
N ASP A 103 -19.84 -11.09 0.87
CA ASP A 103 -18.82 -10.87 -0.14
C ASP A 103 -18.26 -9.44 -0.10
N GLY A 104 -16.95 -9.32 -0.24
CA GLY A 104 -16.21 -8.06 -0.07
C GLY A 104 -15.63 -7.85 1.33
N THR A 105 -15.93 -8.73 2.29
CA THR A 105 -15.24 -8.77 3.60
C THR A 105 -13.80 -9.28 3.44
N ASP A 106 -12.82 -8.49 3.90
CA ASP A 106 -11.44 -8.89 4.18
C ASP A 106 -11.15 -8.53 5.63
N LEU A 107 -11.56 -9.41 6.54
CA LEU A 107 -11.37 -9.24 7.98
C LEU A 107 -10.55 -10.40 8.54
N VAL A 108 -9.32 -10.09 8.95
CA VAL A 108 -8.40 -11.02 9.61
C VAL A 108 -7.99 -10.51 10.98
N ASN A 109 -7.33 -11.37 11.76
CA ASN A 109 -6.81 -10.98 13.07
C ASN A 109 -5.67 -9.95 12.97
N GLN A 110 -5.35 -9.31 14.09
CA GLN A 110 -4.31 -8.27 14.15
C GLN A 110 -2.92 -8.78 13.74
N ALA A 111 -2.55 -10.01 14.12
CA ALA A 111 -1.24 -10.56 13.82
C ALA A 111 -1.03 -10.70 12.30
N GLU A 112 -2.04 -11.24 11.60
CA GLU A 112 -2.01 -11.39 10.13
C GLU A 112 -2.03 -10.06 9.38
N ARG A 113 -2.60 -9.00 9.96
CA ARG A 113 -2.60 -7.65 9.34
C ARG A 113 -1.24 -6.97 9.38
N LEU A 114 -0.38 -7.35 10.33
CA LEU A 114 0.83 -6.60 10.67
C LEU A 114 2.12 -7.36 10.37
N THR A 115 2.04 -8.55 9.76
CA THR A 115 3.20 -9.38 9.40
C THR A 115 4.27 -8.57 8.66
N HIS A 116 3.89 -7.78 7.66
CA HIS A 116 4.85 -6.96 6.88
C HIS A 116 5.47 -5.84 7.71
N VAL A 117 4.73 -5.24 8.64
CA VAL A 117 5.26 -4.21 9.56
C VAL A 117 6.27 -4.82 10.50
N GLU A 118 5.97 -5.98 11.08
CA GLU A 118 6.87 -6.69 12.01
C GLU A 118 8.18 -7.11 11.34
N VAL A 119 8.08 -7.64 10.11
CA VAL A 119 9.22 -8.14 9.33
C VAL A 119 10.05 -6.99 8.75
N LEU A 120 9.41 -6.00 8.12
CA LEU A 120 10.11 -5.00 7.30
C LEU A 120 10.49 -3.74 8.06
N ARG A 121 9.85 -3.49 9.22
CA ARG A 121 10.13 -2.37 10.13
C ARG A 121 10.28 -1.05 9.37
N PRO A 122 9.21 -0.57 8.70
CA PRO A 122 9.19 0.80 8.19
C PRO A 122 9.40 1.79 9.35
N GLU A 123 9.87 2.99 9.01
CA GLU A 123 10.14 4.10 9.94
C GLU A 123 8.98 4.41 10.89
#